data_AF-A0A7C3LKP8-F1
#
_entry.id   AF-A0A7C3LKP8-F1
#
_cell.length_a   1.000
_cell.length_b   1.000
_cell.length_c   1.000
_cell.angle_alpha   90.00
_cell.angle_beta   90.00
_cell.angle_gamma   90.00
#
_symmetry.space_group_name_H-M   'P 1'
#
loop_
_entity.id
_entity.type
_entity.pdbx_description
1 polymer ?
#
loop_
_entity_poly.entity_id
_entity_poly.type
_entity_poly.pdbx_seq_one_letter_code
_entity_poly.pdbx_strand_id
1 'polypeptide(L)'
;MERFKTLAQQETPAQRRQRMIPGAVYGVVIAAAYGVVGSVVNQLSFRDIPVGVHWQNLLLTSLFFAVWLGLGGAFVNWFTQTEESLIISLLVMSGIALAASWLTFEGPAPMQLGKIVLLVLPVLAISLLMTITLRWLGVKHMSALEEQAVLRKRRVLALLVIAMLIGGGTGSVLTRWTTATQRAVLYIHENIQSVIANPADLNGLFLLRDVPQMKSHLNSPYTLRGRPSGQSVVAVEVNIDFKDRYRMACVLLIFPDQEPFPHSCVEGDTIYFTP
;
A
#
# COMPACT_ATOMS: atom_id res chain seq x y z
N MET A 1 27.52 22.88 13.08
CA MET A 1 27.62 21.70 13.97
C MET A 1 27.38 22.07 15.44
N GLU A 2 27.89 23.20 15.93
CA GLU A 2 27.65 23.66 17.32
C GLU A 2 26.17 23.95 17.64
N ARG A 3 25.40 24.51 16.70
CA ARG A 3 23.94 24.71 16.84
C ARG A 3 23.15 23.42 17.08
N PHE A 4 23.60 22.29 16.56
CA PHE A 4 22.94 21.00 16.80
C PHE A 4 23.22 20.48 18.21
N LYS A 5 24.40 20.77 18.76
CA LYS A 5 24.71 20.45 20.15
C LYS A 5 23.81 21.23 21.11
N THR A 6 23.54 22.51 20.83
CA THR A 6 22.66 23.32 21.67
C THR A 6 21.20 22.84 21.62
N LEU A 7 20.66 22.48 20.46
CA LEU A 7 19.33 21.87 20.36
C LEU A 7 19.22 20.53 21.08
N ALA A 8 20.26 19.69 20.98
CA ALA A 8 20.30 18.39 21.66
C ALA A 8 20.46 18.49 23.19
N GLN A 9 20.86 19.65 23.72
CA GLN A 9 21.08 19.87 25.16
C GLN A 9 19.94 20.62 25.86
N GLN A 10 18.96 21.16 25.11
CA GLN A 10 17.85 21.94 25.69
C GLN A 10 16.85 21.13 26.53
N GLU A 11 16.80 19.80 26.35
CA GLU A 11 15.77 18.97 26.98
C GLU A 11 16.33 17.65 27.49
N THR A 12 15.75 17.16 28.58
CA THR A 12 16.11 15.86 29.14
C THR A 12 15.59 14.71 28.25
N PRO A 13 16.28 13.55 28.21
CA PRO A 13 15.80 12.37 27.49
C PRO A 13 14.37 11.93 27.89
N ALA A 14 13.98 12.14 29.16
CA ALA A 14 12.65 11.83 29.65
C ALA A 14 11.56 12.68 29.00
N GLN A 15 11.79 13.99 28.84
CA GLN A 15 10.86 14.91 28.17
C GLN A 15 10.71 14.56 26.68
N ARG A 16 11.80 14.17 26.02
CA ARG A 16 11.75 13.71 24.62
C ARG A 16 10.93 12.44 24.48
N ARG A 17 11.16 11.47 25.36
CA ARG A 17 10.42 10.20 25.37
C ARG A 17 8.91 10.40 25.46
N GLN A 18 8.45 11.39 26.23
CA GLN A 18 7.02 11.71 26.34
C GLN A 18 6.38 12.13 25.00
N ARG A 19 7.14 12.71 24.06
CA ARG A 19 6.67 13.09 22.72
C ARG A 19 6.88 12.01 21.67
N MET A 20 7.97 11.24 21.78
CA MET A 20 8.26 10.15 20.85
C MET A 20 7.19 9.07 20.88
N ILE A 21 6.76 8.66 22.08
CA ILE A 21 5.79 7.57 22.25
C ILE A 21 4.48 7.87 21.49
N PRO A 22 3.81 9.01 21.70
CA PRO A 22 2.59 9.30 20.94
C PRO A 22 2.87 9.42 19.44
N GLY A 23 4.01 10.00 19.03
CA GLY A 23 4.43 10.02 17.63
C GLY A 23 4.50 8.62 17.00
N ALA A 24 5.12 7.67 17.70
CA ALA A 24 5.20 6.28 17.27
C ALA A 24 3.82 5.62 17.20
N VAL A 25 2.98 5.82 18.22
CA VAL A 25 1.63 5.26 18.28
C VAL A 25 0.78 5.76 17.11
N TYR A 26 0.80 7.06 16.81
CA TYR A 26 0.07 7.59 15.66
C TYR A 26 0.62 7.08 14.33
N GLY A 27 1.93 6.94 14.20
CA GLY A 27 2.56 6.34 13.03
C GLY A 27 2.06 4.91 12.78
N VAL A 28 2.03 4.08 13.83
CA VAL A 28 1.50 2.71 13.78
C VAL A 28 0.01 2.69 13.44
N VAL A 29 -0.80 3.56 14.04
CA VAL A 29 -2.25 3.64 13.78
C VAL A 29 -2.52 4.04 12.34
N ILE A 30 -1.80 5.02 11.80
CA ILE A 30 -1.91 5.45 10.40
C ILE A 30 -1.54 4.29 9.47
N ALA A 31 -0.43 3.61 9.73
CA ALA A 31 0.03 2.47 8.93
C ALA A 31 -0.97 1.31 8.92
N ALA A 32 -1.51 0.96 10.09
CA ALA A 32 -2.49 -0.10 10.24
C ALA A 32 -3.79 0.23 9.49
N ALA A 33 -4.30 1.46 9.66
CA ALA A 33 -5.49 1.92 8.95
C ALA A 33 -5.27 1.94 7.43
N TYR A 34 -4.10 2.40 6.97
CA TYR A 34 -3.71 2.36 5.56
C TYR A 34 -3.74 0.92 5.00
N GLY A 35 -3.08 -0.02 5.68
CA GLY A 35 -2.99 -1.41 5.23
C GLY A 35 -4.36 -2.09 5.19
N VAL A 36 -5.14 -1.98 6.26
CA VAL A 36 -6.48 -2.60 6.37
C VAL A 36 -7.43 -2.03 5.33
N VAL A 37 -7.59 -0.70 5.28
CA VAL A 37 -8.51 -0.08 4.32
C VAL A 37 -8.06 -0.35 2.89
N GLY A 38 -6.76 -0.25 2.62
CA GLY A 38 -6.25 -0.49 1.28
C GLY A 38 -6.42 -1.92 0.78
N SER A 39 -6.51 -2.90 1.70
CA SER A 39 -6.76 -4.29 1.32
C SER A 39 -8.24 -4.59 1.05
N VAL A 40 -9.17 -3.86 1.69
CA VAL A 40 -10.61 -4.11 1.54
C VAL A 40 -11.31 -3.13 0.59
N VAL A 41 -10.69 -2.00 0.24
CA VAL A 41 -11.32 -0.94 -0.57
C VAL A 41 -11.83 -1.47 -1.92
N ASN A 42 -11.06 -2.35 -2.58
CA ASN A 42 -11.45 -2.91 -3.87
C ASN A 42 -12.63 -3.88 -3.73
N GLN A 43 -12.65 -4.70 -2.67
CA GLN A 43 -13.78 -5.59 -2.38
C GLN A 43 -15.06 -4.79 -2.08
N LEU A 44 -14.95 -3.67 -1.37
CA LEU A 44 -16.10 -2.80 -1.07
C LEU A 44 -16.58 -2.00 -2.29
N SER A 45 -15.64 -1.59 -3.16
CA SER A 45 -15.92 -0.77 -4.34
C SER A 45 -16.49 -1.58 -5.52
N PHE A 46 -16.13 -2.86 -5.63
CA PHE A 46 -16.48 -3.72 -6.76
C PHE A 46 -17.19 -4.98 -6.26
N ARG A 47 -18.43 -4.83 -5.77
CA ARG A 47 -19.18 -5.92 -5.13
C ARG A 47 -19.59 -7.04 -6.07
N ASP A 48 -19.70 -6.75 -7.36
CA ASP A 48 -20.13 -7.71 -8.38
C ASP A 48 -18.97 -8.60 -8.86
N ILE A 49 -17.74 -8.32 -8.42
CA ILE A 49 -16.54 -9.09 -8.77
C ILE A 49 -16.07 -9.82 -7.51
N PRO A 50 -15.71 -11.11 -7.58
CA PRO A 50 -15.15 -11.82 -6.43
C PRO A 50 -13.70 -11.35 -6.17
N VAL A 51 -13.51 -10.18 -5.56
CA VAL A 51 -12.19 -9.63 -5.28
C VAL A 51 -11.56 -10.34 -4.07
N GLY A 52 -10.35 -10.89 -4.25
CA GLY A 52 -9.61 -11.58 -3.20
C GLY A 52 -8.73 -10.66 -2.36
N VAL A 53 -8.53 -11.01 -1.09
CA VAL A 53 -7.59 -10.33 -0.17
C VAL A 53 -6.45 -11.29 0.18
N HIS A 54 -5.21 -10.89 -0.10
CA HIS A 54 -4.04 -11.68 0.30
C HIS A 54 -3.65 -11.33 1.74
N TRP A 55 -4.25 -12.01 2.72
CA TRP A 55 -4.06 -11.74 4.15
C TRP A 55 -2.60 -11.75 4.61
N GLN A 56 -1.79 -12.71 4.15
CA GLN A 56 -0.37 -12.77 4.49
C GLN A 56 0.39 -11.52 4.00
N ASN A 57 0.17 -11.11 2.74
CA ASN A 57 0.80 -9.89 2.22
C ASN A 57 0.30 -8.66 2.98
N LEU A 58 -1.00 -8.55 3.25
CA LEU A 58 -1.56 -7.48 4.08
C LEU A 58 -0.86 -7.41 5.45
N LEU A 59 -0.69 -8.54 6.15
CA LEU A 59 -0.04 -8.57 7.46
C LEU A 59 1.42 -8.14 7.37
N LEU A 60 2.18 -8.68 6.41
CA LEU A 60 3.60 -8.36 6.23
C LEU A 60 3.79 -6.88 5.85
N THR A 61 3.02 -6.39 4.89
CA THR A 61 3.08 -4.99 4.44
C THR A 61 2.62 -4.04 5.54
N SER A 62 1.57 -4.38 6.29
CA SER A 62 1.09 -3.55 7.41
C SER A 62 2.09 -3.50 8.55
N LEU A 63 2.71 -4.63 8.89
CA LEU A 63 3.76 -4.68 9.92
C LEU A 63 4.98 -3.85 9.48
N PHE A 64 5.39 -4.00 8.23
CA PHE A 64 6.49 -3.23 7.64
C PHE A 64 6.21 -1.72 7.74
N PHE A 65 5.05 -1.26 7.27
CA PHE A 65 4.69 0.17 7.37
C PHE A 65 4.51 0.64 8.81
N ALA A 66 3.98 -0.19 9.70
CA ALA A 66 3.81 0.15 11.11
C ALA A 66 5.16 0.37 11.80
N VAL A 67 6.14 -0.48 11.54
CA VAL A 67 7.51 -0.30 12.05
C VAL A 67 8.10 1.00 11.50
N TRP A 68 8.03 1.24 10.19
CA TRP A 68 8.62 2.42 9.59
C TRP A 68 7.96 3.73 10.01
N LEU A 69 6.62 3.82 9.96
CA LEU A 69 5.90 5.01 10.40
C LEU A 69 5.95 5.18 11.92
N GLY A 70 6.06 4.10 12.69
CA GLY A 70 6.27 4.16 14.13
C GLY A 70 7.64 4.76 14.48
N LEU A 71 8.71 4.25 13.87
CA LEU A 71 10.07 4.80 14.06
C LEU A 71 10.17 6.23 13.53
N GLY A 72 9.61 6.49 12.35
CA GLY A 72 9.52 7.81 11.75
C GLY A 72 8.78 8.80 12.66
N GLY A 73 7.61 8.41 13.16
CA GLY A 73 6.81 9.22 14.08
C GLY A 73 7.51 9.50 15.41
N ALA A 74 8.23 8.51 15.97
CA ALA A 74 9.08 8.71 17.14
C ALA A 74 10.17 9.75 16.88
N PHE A 75 10.86 9.62 15.74
CA PHE A 75 11.99 10.48 15.36
C PHE A 75 11.54 11.91 15.05
N VAL A 76 10.47 12.08 14.29
CA VAL A 76 9.87 13.40 13.97
C VAL A 76 9.50 14.16 15.25
N ASN A 77 9.01 13.45 16.26
CA ASN A 77 8.63 14.02 17.55
C ASN A 77 9.77 14.06 18.58
N TRP A 78 10.98 13.60 18.21
CA TRP A 78 12.17 13.71 19.06
C TRP A 78 12.65 15.16 19.21
N PHE A 79 12.55 15.95 18.15
CA PHE A 79 13.09 17.31 18.09
C PHE A 79 12.06 18.38 18.47
N THR A 80 12.53 19.43 19.14
CA THR A 80 11.76 20.63 19.49
C THR A 80 11.29 21.40 18.25
N GLN A 81 10.28 22.26 18.39
CA GLN A 81 9.54 23.00 17.33
C GLN A 81 10.38 24.03 16.51
N THR A 82 11.63 23.75 16.20
CA THR A 82 12.45 24.61 15.32
C THR A 82 12.26 24.23 13.86
N GLU A 83 12.33 25.21 12.95
CA GLU A 83 12.27 24.96 11.50
C GLU A 83 13.38 24.00 11.04
N GLU A 84 14.58 24.13 11.63
CA GLU A 84 15.74 23.26 11.37
C GLU A 84 15.44 21.78 11.63
N SER A 85 14.65 21.47 12.67
CA SER A 85 14.27 20.09 12.99
C SER A 85 13.34 19.46 11.96
N LEU A 86 12.54 20.26 11.25
CA LEU A 86 11.63 19.77 10.22
C LEU A 86 12.43 19.25 9.03
N ILE A 87 13.49 19.98 8.65
CA ILE A 87 14.40 19.57 7.57
C ILE A 87 15.09 18.25 7.91
N ILE A 88 15.61 18.10 9.13
CA ILE A 88 16.24 16.83 9.55
C ILE A 88 15.23 15.69 9.56
N SER A 89 14.04 15.93 10.11
CA SER A 89 12.98 14.91 10.16
C SER A 89 12.56 14.48 8.76
N LEU A 90 12.44 15.43 7.83
CA LEU A 90 12.16 15.17 6.42
C LEU A 90 13.27 14.33 5.79
N LEU A 91 14.54 14.68 6.00
CA LEU A 91 15.68 13.93 5.45
C LEU A 91 15.70 12.49 5.96
N VAL A 92 15.42 12.29 7.26
CA VAL A 92 15.35 10.94 7.84
C VAL A 92 14.16 10.16 7.31
N MET A 93 12.96 10.75 7.27
CA MET A 93 11.77 10.10 6.69
C MET A 93 11.98 9.73 5.22
N SER A 94 12.63 10.60 4.45
CA SER A 94 12.91 10.36 3.04
C SER A 94 13.97 9.28 2.86
N GLY A 95 15.03 9.30 3.67
CA GLY A 95 16.04 8.22 3.68
C GLY A 95 15.43 6.87 4.03
N ILE A 96 14.54 6.84 5.01
CA ILE A 96 13.75 5.66 5.39
C ILE A 96 12.89 5.18 4.21
N ALA A 97 12.13 6.08 3.58
CA ALA A 97 11.24 5.73 2.48
C ALA A 97 12.02 5.26 1.23
N LEU A 98 13.18 5.85 0.95
CA LEU A 98 14.07 5.42 -0.13
C LEU A 98 14.70 4.05 0.16
N ALA A 99 15.14 3.81 1.41
CA ALA A 99 15.65 2.50 1.82
C ALA A 99 14.57 1.42 1.73
N ALA A 100 13.34 1.73 2.15
CA ALA A 100 12.19 0.85 1.98
C ALA A 100 11.92 0.56 0.50
N SER A 101 11.95 1.60 -0.35
CA SER A 101 11.75 1.46 -1.80
C SER A 101 12.82 0.56 -2.43
N TRP A 102 14.09 0.74 -2.05
CA TRP A 102 15.21 -0.10 -2.50
C TRP A 102 14.98 -1.57 -2.17
N LEU A 103 14.49 -1.88 -0.98
CA LEU A 103 14.19 -3.26 -0.56
C LEU A 103 13.00 -3.88 -1.31
N THR A 104 12.10 -3.07 -1.85
CA THR A 104 10.89 -3.54 -2.53
C THR A 104 11.02 -3.64 -4.05
N PHE A 105 12.01 -2.99 -4.68
CA PHE A 105 12.14 -3.05 -6.13
C PHE A 105 12.85 -4.32 -6.60
N GLU A 106 12.17 -5.07 -7.46
CA GLU A 106 12.74 -6.17 -8.21
C GLU A 106 13.40 -5.68 -9.51
N GLY A 107 14.48 -6.35 -9.92
CA GLY A 107 15.16 -6.14 -11.21
C GLY A 107 16.66 -5.82 -11.11
N PRO A 108 17.34 -5.62 -12.25
CA PRO A 108 18.76 -5.26 -12.29
C PRO A 108 19.03 -3.91 -11.63
N ALA A 109 20.19 -3.77 -10.98
CA ALA A 109 20.63 -2.54 -10.30
C ALA A 109 20.44 -1.23 -11.11
N PRO A 110 20.78 -1.13 -12.42
CA PRO A 110 20.57 0.11 -13.17
C PRO A 110 19.08 0.47 -13.32
N MET A 111 18.20 -0.53 -13.44
CA MET A 111 16.75 -0.30 -13.52
C MET A 111 16.18 0.13 -12.17
N GLN A 112 16.65 -0.47 -11.07
CA GLN A 112 16.27 -0.06 -9.70
C GLN A 112 16.67 1.39 -9.43
N LEU A 113 17.89 1.80 -9.81
CA LEU A 113 18.33 3.19 -9.70
C LEU A 113 17.44 4.15 -10.49
N GLY A 114 17.09 3.79 -11.73
CA GLY A 114 16.16 4.59 -12.55
C GLY A 114 14.80 4.77 -11.89
N LYS A 115 14.22 3.69 -11.35
CA LYS A 115 12.95 3.72 -10.60
C LYS A 115 13.05 4.61 -9.37
N ILE A 116 14.14 4.52 -8.62
CA ILE A 116 14.35 5.33 -7.41
C ILE A 116 14.44 6.81 -7.76
N VAL A 117 15.27 7.18 -8.75
CA VAL A 117 15.41 8.58 -9.19
C VAL A 117 14.06 9.17 -9.59
N LEU A 118 13.25 8.41 -10.32
CA LEU A 118 11.89 8.82 -10.71
C LEU A 118 10.96 9.01 -9.50
N LEU A 119 11.15 8.22 -8.43
CA LEU A 119 10.32 8.24 -7.24
C LEU A 119 10.80 9.18 -6.14
N VAL A 120 12.03 9.71 -6.21
CA VAL A 120 12.58 10.63 -5.19
C VAL A 120 11.64 11.81 -4.95
N LEU A 121 11.17 12.48 -6.01
CA LEU A 121 10.34 13.68 -5.86
C LEU A 121 8.96 13.37 -5.24
N PRO A 122 8.17 12.38 -5.73
CA PRO A 122 6.95 11.96 -5.05
C PRO A 122 7.17 11.48 -3.61
N VAL A 123 8.24 10.71 -3.37
CA VAL A 123 8.56 10.20 -2.03
C VAL A 123 8.88 11.34 -1.07
N LEU A 124 9.64 12.35 -1.50
CA LEU A 124 9.92 13.56 -0.71
C LEU A 124 8.63 14.32 -0.38
N ALA A 125 7.75 14.50 -1.36
CA ALA A 125 6.48 15.20 -1.15
C ALA A 125 5.59 14.47 -0.12
N ILE A 126 5.44 13.14 -0.26
CA ILE A 126 4.69 12.31 0.70
C ILE A 126 5.36 12.33 2.07
N SER A 127 6.70 12.22 2.13
CA SER A 127 7.46 12.25 3.38
C SER A 127 7.32 13.57 4.12
N LEU A 128 7.26 14.70 3.40
CA LEU A 128 7.01 16.03 3.96
C LEU A 128 5.61 16.11 4.58
N LEU A 129 4.58 15.72 3.84
CA LEU A 129 3.20 15.70 4.34
C LEU A 129 3.05 14.82 5.58
N MET A 130 3.67 13.63 5.55
CA MET A 130 3.66 12.71 6.69
C MET A 130 4.42 13.27 7.90
N THR A 131 5.56 13.91 7.68
CA THR A 131 6.34 14.58 8.75
C THR A 131 5.51 15.66 9.42
N ILE A 132 4.89 16.55 8.63
CA ILE A 132 4.03 17.63 9.14
C ILE A 132 2.85 17.03 9.93
N THR A 133 2.20 16.00 9.39
CA THR A 133 1.04 15.36 10.01
C THR A 133 1.38 14.70 11.35
N LEU A 134 2.42 13.87 11.39
CA LEU A 134 2.85 13.17 12.60
C LEU A 134 3.32 14.14 13.68
N ARG A 135 3.97 15.23 13.26
CA ARG A 135 4.37 16.31 14.17
C ARG A 135 3.15 17.03 14.74
N TRP A 136 2.20 17.39 13.89
CA TRP A 136 0.97 18.05 14.32
C TRP A 136 0.19 17.19 15.31
N LEU A 137 0.05 15.88 15.05
CA LEU A 137 -0.59 14.93 15.95
C LEU A 137 0.13 14.82 17.29
N GLY A 138 1.46 14.75 17.29
CA GLY A 138 2.26 14.69 18.52
C GLY A 138 2.10 15.94 19.39
N VAL A 139 2.18 17.13 18.78
CA VAL A 139 1.98 18.41 19.49
C VAL A 139 0.55 18.50 20.07
N LYS A 140 -0.47 18.15 19.29
CA LYS A 140 -1.86 18.14 19.77
C LYS A 140 -2.08 17.14 20.88
N HIS A 141 -1.44 15.98 20.82
CA HIS A 141 -1.50 14.99 21.90
C HIS A 141 -0.91 15.54 23.19
N MET A 142 0.27 16.18 23.16
CA MET A 142 0.86 16.78 24.35
C MET A 142 -0.07 17.85 24.96
N SER A 143 -0.64 18.72 24.14
CA SER A 143 -1.61 19.73 24.62
C SER A 143 -2.87 19.10 25.24
N ALA A 144 -3.29 17.92 24.77
CA ALA A 144 -4.43 17.22 25.34
C ALA A 144 -4.12 16.59 26.70
N LEU A 145 -2.86 16.24 26.98
CA LEU A 145 -2.44 15.67 28.26
C LEU A 145 -2.46 16.68 29.41
N GLU A 146 -2.31 17.97 29.11
CA GLU A 146 -2.38 19.05 30.09
C GLU A 146 -3.82 19.34 30.57
N GLU A 147 -4.83 18.81 29.88
CA GLU A 147 -6.23 19.03 30.21
C GLU A 147 -6.77 18.12 31.34
N GLN A 148 -7.95 18.49 31.86
CA GLN A 148 -8.71 17.69 32.82
C GLN A 148 -8.96 16.27 32.29
N ALA A 149 -9.03 15.28 33.20
CA ALA A 149 -9.02 13.85 32.86
C ALA A 149 -10.10 13.42 31.85
N VAL A 150 -11.31 13.97 31.94
CA VAL A 150 -12.42 13.64 31.02
C VAL A 150 -12.17 14.20 29.61
N LEU A 151 -11.77 15.46 29.51
CA LEU A 151 -11.46 16.13 28.24
C LEU A 151 -10.24 15.51 27.56
N ARG A 152 -9.21 15.17 28.34
CA ARG A 152 -8.02 14.45 27.89
C ARG A 152 -8.37 13.17 27.14
N LYS A 153 -9.17 12.28 27.74
CA LYS A 153 -9.59 11.02 27.11
C LYS A 153 -10.30 11.26 25.79
N ARG A 154 -11.25 12.22 25.78
CA ARG A 154 -12.03 12.55 24.57
C ARG A 154 -11.14 13.09 23.45
N ARG A 155 -10.19 13.98 23.77
CA ARG A 155 -9.27 14.55 22.77
C ARG A 155 -8.28 13.54 22.22
N VAL A 156 -7.69 12.69 23.08
CA VAL A 156 -6.81 11.62 22.62
C VAL A 156 -7.55 10.65 21.71
N LEU A 157 -8.78 10.26 22.06
CA LEU A 157 -9.62 9.43 21.20
C LEU A 157 -9.92 10.11 19.86
N ALA A 158 -10.25 11.40 19.86
CA ALA A 158 -10.49 12.15 18.63
C ALA A 158 -9.24 12.19 17.73
N LEU A 159 -8.04 12.38 18.30
CA LEU A 159 -6.79 12.35 17.54
C LEU A 159 -6.49 10.97 16.96
N LEU A 160 -6.81 9.87 17.67
CA LEU A 160 -6.71 8.52 17.13
C LEU A 160 -7.67 8.30 15.97
N VAL A 161 -8.91 8.80 16.07
CA VAL A 161 -9.88 8.75 14.96
C VAL A 161 -9.37 9.53 13.76
N ILE A 162 -8.82 10.73 13.95
CA ILE A 162 -8.22 11.52 12.87
C ILE A 162 -7.05 10.76 12.21
N ALA A 163 -6.16 10.17 13.01
CA ALA A 163 -5.06 9.36 12.51
C ALA A 163 -5.56 8.16 11.67
N MET A 164 -6.60 7.46 12.14
CA MET A 164 -7.24 6.38 11.38
C MET A 164 -7.87 6.87 10.07
N LEU A 165 -8.53 8.03 10.07
CA LEU A 165 -9.13 8.61 8.86
C LEU A 165 -8.06 9.04 7.84
N ILE A 166 -6.94 9.60 8.29
CA ILE A 166 -5.82 9.96 7.41
C ILE A 166 -5.20 8.70 6.79
N GLY A 167 -4.88 7.70 7.61
CA GLY A 167 -4.32 6.44 7.12
C GLY A 167 -5.27 5.69 6.20
N GLY A 168 -6.51 5.52 6.63
CA GLY A 168 -7.56 4.83 5.88
C GLY A 168 -7.94 5.55 4.59
N GLY A 169 -8.09 6.88 4.62
CA GLY A 169 -8.36 7.68 3.42
C GLY A 169 -7.21 7.59 2.41
N THR A 170 -5.97 7.71 2.87
CA THR A 170 -4.78 7.55 2.02
C THR A 170 -4.72 6.14 1.43
N GLY A 171 -4.96 5.11 2.24
CA GLY A 171 -5.03 3.72 1.79
C GLY A 171 -6.11 3.53 0.72
N SER A 172 -7.32 4.03 0.98
CA SER A 172 -8.43 3.97 0.04
C SER A 172 -8.13 4.63 -1.30
N VAL A 173 -7.46 5.79 -1.31
CA VAL A 173 -7.18 6.52 -2.56
C VAL A 173 -6.04 5.87 -3.34
N LEU A 174 -4.97 5.45 -2.66
CA LEU A 174 -3.75 4.98 -3.32
C LEU A 174 -3.81 3.50 -3.74
N THR A 175 -4.64 2.68 -3.11
CA THR A 175 -4.71 1.23 -3.39
C THR A 175 -5.95 0.82 -4.18
N ARG A 176 -6.91 1.73 -4.36
CA ARG A 176 -8.07 1.48 -5.20
C ARG A 176 -7.61 1.27 -6.64
N TRP A 177 -8.20 0.28 -7.30
CA TRP A 177 -7.89 -0.03 -8.70
C TRP A 177 -8.13 1.18 -9.59
N THR A 178 -7.18 1.39 -10.51
CA THR A 178 -7.35 2.32 -11.61
C THR A 178 -8.40 1.78 -12.59
N THR A 179 -8.91 2.64 -13.47
CA THR A 179 -9.84 2.25 -14.53
C THR A 179 -9.26 1.15 -15.43
N ALA A 180 -7.94 1.15 -15.67
CA ALA A 180 -7.27 0.11 -16.44
C ALA A 180 -7.28 -1.23 -15.71
N THR A 181 -6.92 -1.25 -14.43
CA THR A 181 -6.93 -2.48 -13.62
C THR A 181 -8.34 -3.04 -13.46
N GLN A 182 -9.33 -2.18 -13.23
CA GLN A 182 -10.73 -2.58 -13.16
C GLN A 182 -11.19 -3.23 -14.48
N ARG A 183 -10.91 -2.60 -15.64
CA ARG A 183 -11.27 -3.15 -16.96
C ARG A 183 -10.64 -4.51 -17.21
N ALA A 184 -9.36 -4.68 -16.87
CA ALA A 184 -8.67 -5.96 -17.01
C ALA A 184 -9.31 -7.05 -16.15
N VAL A 185 -9.62 -6.74 -14.88
CA VAL A 185 -10.24 -7.70 -13.95
C VAL A 185 -11.67 -8.04 -14.40
N LEU A 186 -12.47 -7.06 -14.81
CA LEU A 186 -13.81 -7.27 -15.34
C LEU A 186 -13.79 -8.15 -16.58
N TYR A 187 -12.91 -7.86 -17.53
CA TYR A 187 -12.76 -8.66 -18.74
C TYR A 187 -12.44 -10.13 -18.42
N ILE A 188 -11.51 -10.39 -17.49
CA ILE A 188 -11.21 -11.75 -17.03
C ILE A 188 -12.42 -12.39 -16.35
N HIS A 189 -13.13 -11.65 -15.50
CA HIS A 189 -14.32 -12.14 -14.81
C HIS A 189 -15.41 -12.55 -15.80
N GLU A 190 -15.74 -11.68 -16.75
CA GLU A 190 -16.76 -11.91 -17.79
C GLU A 190 -16.39 -13.09 -18.68
N ASN A 191 -15.12 -13.22 -19.06
CA ASN A 191 -14.63 -14.37 -19.82
C ASN A 191 -14.76 -15.69 -19.05
N ILE A 192 -14.50 -15.70 -17.74
CA ILE A 192 -14.72 -16.91 -16.93
C ILE A 192 -16.21 -17.25 -16.84
N GLN A 193 -17.06 -16.25 -16.58
CA GLN A 193 -18.50 -16.45 -16.47
C GLN A 193 -19.12 -16.90 -17.79
N SER A 194 -18.69 -16.34 -18.93
CA SER A 194 -19.17 -16.75 -20.25
C SER A 194 -18.83 -18.21 -20.56
N VAL A 195 -17.62 -18.67 -20.17
CA VAL A 195 -17.22 -20.07 -20.31
C VAL A 195 -18.03 -20.99 -19.43
N ILE A 196 -18.28 -20.61 -18.18
CA ILE A 196 -19.10 -21.40 -17.26
C ILE A 196 -20.53 -21.54 -17.81
N ALA A 197 -21.07 -20.46 -18.38
CA ALA A 197 -22.41 -20.46 -18.96
C ALA A 197 -22.50 -21.26 -20.27
N ASN A 198 -21.48 -21.16 -21.14
CA ASN A 198 -21.47 -21.76 -22.48
C ASN A 198 -20.19 -22.57 -22.73
N PRO A 199 -20.08 -23.80 -22.17
CA PRO A 199 -18.89 -24.64 -22.33
C PRO A 199 -18.67 -25.16 -23.77
N ALA A 200 -19.57 -24.88 -24.72
CA ALA A 200 -19.34 -25.21 -26.12
C ALA A 200 -18.31 -24.29 -26.80
N ASP A 201 -18.08 -23.08 -26.26
CA ASP A 201 -17.20 -22.05 -26.85
C ASP A 201 -15.78 -22.03 -26.23
N LEU A 202 -15.40 -23.12 -25.55
CA LEU A 202 -14.11 -23.26 -24.85
C LEU A 202 -12.89 -23.01 -25.75
N ASN A 203 -12.98 -23.30 -27.05
CA ASN A 203 -11.83 -23.20 -27.95
C ASN A 203 -11.54 -21.75 -28.42
N GLY A 204 -12.49 -20.82 -28.24
CA GLY A 204 -12.34 -19.41 -28.63
C GLY A 204 -11.68 -18.52 -27.57
N LEU A 205 -11.61 -18.97 -26.31
CA LEU A 205 -11.05 -18.17 -25.23
C LEU A 205 -9.53 -18.30 -25.13
N PHE A 206 -8.86 -17.15 -25.17
CA PHE A 206 -7.41 -17.04 -24.98
C PHE A 206 -6.91 -17.72 -23.69
N LEU A 207 -7.73 -17.72 -22.62
CA LEU A 207 -7.38 -18.32 -21.34
C LEU A 207 -7.04 -19.81 -21.49
N LEU A 208 -7.81 -20.54 -22.29
CA LEU A 208 -7.66 -22.00 -22.41
C LEU A 208 -6.55 -22.42 -23.37
N ARG A 209 -6.05 -21.50 -24.21
CA ARG A 209 -4.87 -21.74 -25.04
C ARG A 209 -3.61 -21.84 -24.17
N ASP A 210 -3.49 -20.96 -23.20
CA ASP A 210 -2.26 -20.80 -22.42
C ASP A 210 -2.31 -21.57 -21.08
N VAL A 211 -3.51 -21.79 -20.50
CA VAL A 211 -3.72 -22.57 -19.26
C VAL A 211 -4.80 -23.65 -19.42
N PRO A 212 -4.47 -24.80 -20.06
CA PRO A 212 -5.46 -25.81 -20.41
C PRO A 212 -6.08 -26.51 -19.18
N GLN A 213 -5.39 -26.54 -18.03
CA GLN A 213 -5.90 -27.20 -16.82
C GLN A 213 -7.05 -26.44 -16.18
N MET A 214 -7.17 -25.13 -16.46
CA MET A 214 -8.23 -24.27 -15.95
C MET A 214 -9.62 -24.87 -16.16
N LYS A 215 -9.84 -25.60 -17.26
CA LYS A 215 -11.12 -26.25 -17.57
C LYS A 215 -11.64 -27.14 -16.42
N SER A 216 -10.74 -27.82 -15.72
CA SER A 216 -11.10 -28.70 -14.60
C SER A 216 -11.48 -27.94 -13.32
N HIS A 217 -11.13 -26.66 -13.23
CA HIS A 217 -11.30 -25.80 -12.07
C HIS A 217 -12.43 -24.78 -12.21
N LEU A 218 -13.03 -24.62 -13.40
CA LEU A 218 -14.06 -23.61 -13.69
C LEU A 218 -15.30 -23.66 -12.77
N ASN A 219 -15.63 -24.84 -12.25
CA ASN A 219 -16.76 -25.01 -11.32
C ASN A 219 -16.41 -24.67 -9.86
N SER A 220 -15.14 -24.36 -9.57
CA SER A 220 -14.67 -23.98 -8.23
C SER A 220 -14.81 -22.47 -8.04
N PRO A 221 -15.29 -22.00 -6.87
CA PRO A 221 -15.29 -20.58 -6.55
C PRO A 221 -13.89 -20.00 -6.66
N TYR A 222 -13.77 -18.82 -7.26
CA TYR A 222 -12.50 -18.15 -7.47
C TYR A 222 -12.52 -16.72 -6.94
N THR A 223 -11.34 -16.16 -6.73
CA THR A 223 -11.16 -14.75 -6.44
C THR A 223 -10.15 -14.11 -7.40
N LEU A 224 -10.34 -12.83 -7.70
CA LEU A 224 -9.52 -12.07 -8.63
C LEU A 224 -8.74 -10.99 -7.90
N ARG A 225 -7.48 -10.81 -8.30
CA ARG A 225 -6.58 -9.77 -7.78
C ARG A 225 -5.84 -9.09 -8.93
N GLY A 226 -6.21 -7.85 -9.23
CA GLY A 226 -5.53 -7.01 -10.21
C GLY A 226 -4.40 -6.18 -9.58
N ARG A 227 -3.27 -6.08 -10.28
CA ARG A 227 -2.19 -5.12 -9.99
C ARG A 227 -1.58 -4.59 -11.30
N PRO A 228 -1.04 -3.36 -11.32
CA PRO A 228 -0.20 -2.92 -12.42
C PRO A 228 0.99 -3.87 -12.60
N SER A 229 1.34 -4.20 -13.83
CA SER A 229 2.51 -5.04 -14.10
C SER A 229 3.80 -4.25 -13.90
N GLY A 230 4.83 -4.93 -13.39
CA GLY A 230 6.18 -4.35 -13.31
C GLY A 230 6.88 -4.20 -14.66
N GLN A 231 6.36 -4.85 -15.71
CA GLN A 231 6.99 -4.94 -17.03
C GLN A 231 6.59 -3.80 -17.97
N SER A 232 5.38 -3.25 -17.84
CA SER A 232 4.88 -2.19 -18.72
C SER A 232 3.79 -1.34 -18.06
N VAL A 233 3.76 -0.04 -18.39
CA VAL A 233 2.76 0.92 -17.89
C VAL A 233 1.35 0.65 -18.41
N VAL A 234 1.22 -0.06 -19.54
CA VAL A 234 -0.08 -0.47 -20.10
C VAL A 234 -0.47 -1.90 -19.69
N ALA A 235 0.42 -2.63 -19.03
CA ALA A 235 0.18 -4.01 -18.63
C ALA A 235 -0.43 -4.09 -17.24
N VAL A 236 -1.47 -4.90 -17.11
CA VAL A 236 -2.11 -5.25 -15.84
C VAL A 236 -2.00 -6.76 -15.64
N GLU A 237 -1.55 -7.15 -14.46
CA GLU A 237 -1.54 -8.53 -14.03
C GLU A 237 -2.79 -8.84 -13.22
N VAL A 238 -3.52 -9.87 -13.63
CA VAL A 238 -4.71 -10.37 -12.93
C VAL A 238 -4.39 -11.78 -12.44
N ASN A 239 -4.30 -11.92 -11.11
CA ASN A 239 -4.16 -13.22 -10.46
C ASN A 239 -5.55 -13.78 -10.16
N ILE A 240 -5.70 -15.08 -10.38
CA ILE A 240 -6.93 -15.83 -10.17
C ILE A 240 -6.61 -16.96 -9.20
N ASP A 241 -7.25 -16.93 -8.04
CA ASP A 241 -7.09 -17.96 -7.02
C ASP A 241 -8.40 -18.74 -6.88
N PHE A 242 -8.38 -20.01 -7.27
CA PHE A 242 -9.49 -20.93 -7.08
C PHE A 242 -9.44 -21.56 -5.68
N LYS A 243 -10.60 -21.90 -5.13
CA LYS A 243 -10.74 -22.46 -3.77
C LYS A 243 -10.10 -23.84 -3.62
N ASP A 244 -9.92 -24.56 -4.71
CA ASP A 244 -9.24 -25.87 -4.77
C ASP A 244 -7.71 -25.75 -4.81
N ARG A 245 -7.17 -24.55 -4.58
CA ARG A 245 -5.74 -24.19 -4.60
C ARG A 245 -5.13 -24.06 -5.99
N TYR A 246 -5.89 -24.23 -7.06
CA TYR A 246 -5.40 -23.90 -8.39
C TYR A 246 -5.24 -22.38 -8.50
N ARG A 247 -4.11 -21.95 -9.08
CA ARG A 247 -3.80 -20.54 -9.29
C ARG A 247 -3.29 -20.33 -10.70
N MET A 248 -3.69 -19.20 -11.26
CA MET A 248 -3.16 -18.70 -12.52
C MET A 248 -3.02 -17.19 -12.46
N ALA A 249 -2.14 -16.63 -13.29
CA ALA A 249 -2.12 -15.20 -13.54
C ALA A 249 -2.09 -14.92 -15.03
N CYS A 250 -2.72 -13.82 -15.41
CA CYS A 250 -2.72 -13.34 -16.78
C CYS A 250 -2.22 -11.91 -16.85
N VAL A 251 -1.47 -11.59 -17.90
CA VAL A 251 -1.10 -10.23 -18.26
C VAL A 251 -2.01 -9.76 -19.37
N LEU A 252 -2.63 -8.60 -19.18
CA LEU A 252 -3.45 -7.93 -20.19
C LEU A 252 -2.84 -6.56 -20.52
N LEU A 253 -2.78 -6.23 -21.80
CA LEU A 253 -2.42 -4.90 -22.27
C LEU A 253 -3.70 -4.06 -22.41
N ILE A 254 -3.74 -2.93 -21.71
CA ILE A 254 -4.88 -2.04 -21.66
C ILE A 254 -4.54 -0.74 -22.36
N PHE A 255 -5.08 -0.57 -23.56
CA PHE A 255 -5.00 0.69 -24.29
C PHE A 255 -6.25 1.54 -24.04
N PRO A 256 -6.15 2.89 -24.15
CA PRO A 256 -7.33 3.74 -24.24
C PRO A 256 -8.21 3.28 -25.42
N ASP A 257 -9.52 3.26 -25.22
CA ASP A 257 -10.53 3.01 -26.26
C ASP A 257 -10.49 1.65 -26.99
N GLN A 258 -9.72 0.70 -26.46
CA GLN A 258 -9.69 -0.69 -26.97
C GLN A 258 -10.11 -1.68 -25.88
N GLU A 259 -10.62 -2.83 -26.31
CA GLU A 259 -10.82 -3.95 -25.41
C GLU A 259 -9.48 -4.45 -24.86
N PRO A 260 -9.44 -4.94 -23.61
CA PRO A 260 -8.24 -5.52 -23.02
C PRO A 260 -7.62 -6.60 -23.92
N PHE A 261 -6.37 -6.41 -24.33
CA PHE A 261 -5.68 -7.39 -25.16
C PHE A 261 -4.96 -8.41 -24.28
N PRO A 262 -5.34 -9.69 -24.30
CA PRO A 262 -4.66 -10.70 -23.51
C PRO A 262 -3.27 -10.98 -24.08
N HIS A 263 -2.25 -10.87 -23.25
CA HIS A 263 -0.87 -11.06 -23.68
C HIS A 263 -0.39 -12.49 -23.42
N SER A 264 -0.49 -12.93 -22.17
CA SER A 264 -0.05 -14.26 -21.74
C SER A 264 -0.74 -14.65 -20.43
N CYS A 265 -0.90 -15.96 -20.21
CA CYS A 265 -1.27 -16.50 -18.91
C CYS A 265 -0.29 -17.60 -18.49
N VAL A 266 -0.13 -17.76 -17.18
CA VAL A 266 0.70 -18.81 -16.58
C VAL A 266 -0.08 -19.47 -15.44
N GLU A 267 0.09 -20.78 -15.30
CA GLU A 267 -0.47 -21.59 -14.20
C GLU A 267 0.66 -22.14 -13.31
N GLY A 268 0.37 -22.35 -12.02
CA GLY A 268 1.30 -23.01 -11.11
C GLY A 268 1.14 -22.62 -9.64
N ASP A 269 1.82 -23.36 -8.76
CA ASP A 269 1.81 -23.11 -7.30
C ASP A 269 2.50 -21.78 -6.93
N THR A 270 3.50 -21.40 -7.72
CA THR A 270 4.20 -20.12 -7.65
C THR A 270 4.11 -19.41 -8.99
N ILE A 271 3.31 -18.35 -9.04
CA ILE A 271 3.13 -17.56 -10.24
C ILE A 271 4.08 -16.36 -10.19
N TYR A 272 5.16 -16.44 -10.96
CA TYR A 272 6.04 -15.32 -11.22
C TYR A 272 6.14 -15.13 -12.73
N PHE A 273 5.78 -13.95 -13.22
CA PHE A 273 6.17 -13.54 -14.56
C PHE A 273 7.66 -13.23 -14.51
N THR A 274 8.49 -14.13 -15.04
CA THR A 274 9.91 -13.82 -15.25
C THR A 274 10.02 -12.63 -16.20
N PRO A 275 10.78 -11.58 -15.83
CA PRO A 275 10.98 -10.40 -16.65
C PRO A 275 11.71 -10.70 -17.97
#